data_AF-A0A6C0CIT5-F1
#
_entry.id   AF-A0A6C0CIT5-F1
#
_cell.length_a   1.000
_cell.length_b   1.000
_cell.length_c   1.000
_cell.angle_alpha   90.00
_cell.angle_beta   90.00
_cell.angle_gamma   90.00
#
_symmetry.space_group_name_H-M   'P 1'
#
loop_
_entity.id
_entity.type
_entity.pdbx_description
1 polymer ?
#
loop_
_entity_poly.entity_id
_entity_poly.type
_entity_poly.pdbx_seq_one_letter_code
_entity_poly.pdbx_strand_id
1 'polypeptide(L)'
;MCVILFTSINGKKILAKNRDRIYHPNIEIIHEIIDGNEIVYIYDKKTGWIEGMNEHGNSLLNATLNMKDSNEKSYINTRKHVLKKKKNKIFNALKHNTKKNIFSNLTNKSSDEKLTLEGNSLLHINGEVYHIENDINNNFNIRNVKKPIVLTNHSNYIRHLGYTTGKKGLSSYLRQKLVETNLQKYNIKDNNNNQIYDDLMNNILNIYSPNIDPRLQPYRDEKLVKKTFPDLKKDKIIIYTTGQILCNVTDKEFVYYYDKHNSNKVKYVNKLPSTYLPKIRVIIKETEKNLQPQNVIPERQLKKLYHKFKFDNNFKSRKKKHKRSRLTKKNKR
;
A
#
# COMPACT_ATOMS: atom_id res chain seq x y z
N MET A 1 -1.12 -7.74 -3.58
CA MET A 1 0.21 -7.11 -3.42
C MET A 1 0.03 -5.67 -2.93
N CYS A 2 0.93 -5.12 -2.12
CA CYS A 2 0.79 -3.78 -1.52
C CYS A 2 2.16 -3.18 -1.14
N VAL A 3 2.19 -1.88 -0.87
CA VAL A 3 3.24 -1.21 -0.08
C VAL A 3 2.58 -0.64 1.16
N ILE A 4 3.15 -0.85 2.34
CA ILE A 4 2.73 -0.20 3.59
C ILE A 4 3.90 0.56 4.20
N LEU A 5 3.60 1.67 4.86
CA LEU A 5 4.56 2.61 5.41
C LEU A 5 4.11 3.00 6.82
N PHE A 6 5.06 3.09 7.74
CA PHE A 6 4.95 3.93 8.93
C PHE A 6 6.01 5.02 8.85
N THR A 7 5.63 6.26 9.17
CA THR A 7 6.55 7.39 9.31
C THR A 7 6.06 8.38 10.36
N SER A 8 6.97 9.26 10.79
CA SER A 8 6.67 10.43 11.61
C SER A 8 7.14 11.67 10.86
N ILE A 9 6.22 12.57 10.50
CA ILE A 9 6.51 13.81 9.78
C ILE A 9 5.76 14.94 10.48
N ASN A 10 6.45 16.04 10.79
CA ASN A 10 5.88 17.19 11.53
C ASN A 10 5.16 16.79 12.84
N GLY A 11 5.73 15.85 13.60
CA GLY A 11 5.14 15.33 14.84
C GLY A 11 3.94 14.39 14.64
N LYS A 12 3.46 14.21 13.40
CA LYS A 12 2.34 13.33 13.06
C LYS A 12 2.84 11.91 12.78
N LYS A 13 2.33 10.93 13.50
CA LYS A 13 2.55 9.51 13.24
C LYS A 13 1.55 9.06 12.18
N ILE A 14 2.06 8.55 11.08
CA ILE A 14 1.25 8.21 9.90
C ILE A 14 1.52 6.77 9.49
N LEU A 15 0.45 5.98 9.39
CA LEU A 15 0.45 4.70 8.68
C LEU A 15 -0.17 4.92 7.31
N ALA A 16 0.46 4.43 6.25
CA ALA A 16 -0.05 4.61 4.89
C ALA A 16 0.12 3.34 4.04
N LYS A 17 -0.68 3.23 2.97
CA LYS A 17 -0.70 2.04 2.11
C LYS A 17 -1.06 2.38 0.67
N ASN A 18 -0.31 1.78 -0.28
CA ASN A 18 -0.81 1.52 -1.64
C ASN A 18 -1.46 0.14 -1.70
N ARG A 19 -2.73 0.10 -2.09
CA ARG A 19 -3.50 -1.15 -2.20
C ARG A 19 -3.59 -1.58 -3.65
N ASP A 20 -2.84 -2.63 -4.00
CA ASP A 20 -2.83 -3.14 -5.37
C ASP A 20 -3.74 -4.37 -5.53
N ARG A 21 -4.48 -4.41 -6.64
CA ARG A 21 -5.42 -5.47 -7.00
C ARG A 21 -5.38 -5.76 -8.49
N ILE A 22 -6.00 -6.87 -8.85
CA ILE A 22 -6.20 -7.34 -10.24
C ILE A 22 -7.59 -6.98 -10.79
N TYR A 23 -8.37 -6.20 -10.04
CA TYR A 23 -9.75 -5.84 -10.35
C TYR A 23 -10.06 -4.44 -9.82
N HIS A 24 -11.03 -3.78 -10.45
CA HIS A 24 -11.59 -2.52 -9.99
C HIS A 24 -12.52 -2.80 -8.79
N PRO A 25 -12.19 -2.34 -7.57
CA PRO A 25 -12.96 -2.67 -6.38
C PRO A 25 -14.21 -1.79 -6.27
N ASN A 26 -15.20 -2.33 -5.53
CA ASN A 26 -16.29 -1.56 -4.95
C ASN A 26 -15.99 -1.42 -3.46
N ILE A 27 -15.67 -0.20 -3.02
CA ILE A 27 -15.24 0.08 -1.65
C ILE A 27 -16.34 0.84 -0.91
N GLU A 28 -16.63 0.40 0.30
CA GLU A 28 -17.38 1.19 1.29
C GLU A 28 -16.41 1.67 2.36
N ILE A 29 -16.41 2.98 2.65
CA ILE A 29 -15.74 3.55 3.82
C ILE A 29 -16.80 3.64 4.91
N ILE A 30 -16.74 2.74 5.89
CA ILE A 30 -17.79 2.59 6.89
C ILE A 30 -17.33 3.25 8.18
N HIS A 31 -18.18 4.12 8.74
CA HIS A 31 -17.94 4.82 10.00
C HIS A 31 -19.06 4.46 10.98
N GLU A 32 -18.74 3.72 12.05
CA GLU A 32 -19.75 3.18 12.96
C GLU A 32 -19.20 3.01 14.39
N ILE A 33 -20.10 2.90 15.37
CA ILE A 33 -19.75 2.54 16.75
C ILE A 33 -19.95 1.04 16.92
N ILE A 34 -18.94 0.34 17.42
CA ILE A 34 -18.99 -1.09 17.74
C ILE A 34 -18.40 -1.30 19.12
N ASP A 35 -19.15 -2.00 19.98
CA ASP A 35 -18.74 -2.32 21.36
C ASP A 35 -18.24 -1.08 22.12
N GLY A 36 -18.94 0.06 21.93
CA GLY A 36 -18.63 1.34 22.55
C GLY A 36 -17.51 2.16 21.90
N ASN A 37 -16.85 1.65 20.88
CA ASN A 37 -15.76 2.36 20.18
C ASN A 37 -16.20 2.85 18.80
N GLU A 38 -15.96 4.11 18.47
CA GLU A 38 -16.04 4.60 17.09
C GLU A 38 -14.90 4.00 16.25
N ILE A 39 -15.23 3.46 15.08
CA ILE A 39 -14.32 2.81 14.15
C ILE A 39 -14.63 3.26 12.73
N VAL A 40 -13.59 3.60 11.98
CA VAL A 40 -13.65 3.80 10.53
C VAL A 40 -12.77 2.79 9.81
N TYR A 41 -13.27 2.22 8.73
CA TYR A 41 -12.53 1.25 7.94
C TYR A 41 -13.00 1.17 6.49
N ILE A 42 -12.10 0.74 5.60
CA ILE A 42 -12.48 0.32 4.26
C ILE A 42 -13.12 -1.07 4.31
N TYR A 43 -14.14 -1.30 3.50
CA TYR A 43 -14.73 -2.60 3.25
C TYR A 43 -14.76 -2.85 1.75
N ASP A 44 -13.94 -3.78 1.29
CA ASP A 44 -14.00 -4.22 -0.11
C ASP A 44 -15.14 -5.22 -0.28
N LYS A 45 -16.21 -4.81 -0.97
CA LYS A 45 -17.42 -5.62 -1.15
C LYS A 45 -17.19 -6.91 -1.94
N LYS A 46 -16.11 -6.97 -2.71
CA LYS A 46 -15.77 -8.13 -3.53
C LYS A 46 -15.08 -9.20 -2.71
N THR A 47 -14.20 -8.80 -1.78
CA THR A 47 -13.34 -9.74 -1.04
C THR A 47 -13.63 -9.86 0.45
N GLY A 48 -14.39 -8.92 1.04
CA GLY A 48 -14.59 -8.81 2.49
C GLY A 48 -13.38 -8.26 3.24
N TRP A 49 -12.38 -7.73 2.53
CA TRP A 49 -11.15 -7.18 3.12
C TRP A 49 -11.42 -5.88 3.90
N ILE A 50 -10.78 -5.73 5.07
CA ILE A 50 -10.98 -4.62 6.01
C ILE A 50 -9.63 -4.09 6.50
N GLU A 51 -9.47 -2.77 6.50
CA GLU A 51 -8.34 -2.02 7.10
C GLU A 51 -8.85 -0.66 7.58
N GLY A 52 -8.35 -0.14 8.70
CA GLY A 52 -8.94 1.03 9.33
C GLY A 52 -8.27 1.48 10.62
N MET A 53 -9.01 2.29 11.37
CA MET A 53 -8.62 2.77 12.70
C MET A 53 -9.82 3.00 13.62
N ASN A 54 -9.58 3.06 14.93
CA ASN A 54 -10.59 3.44 15.93
C ASN A 54 -10.29 4.78 16.62
N GLU A 55 -11.22 5.25 17.44
CA GLU A 55 -11.17 6.54 18.15
C GLU A 55 -9.98 6.71 19.12
N HIS A 56 -9.33 5.61 19.49
CA HIS A 56 -8.12 5.60 20.33
C HIS A 56 -6.83 5.72 19.50
N GLY A 57 -6.96 5.89 18.18
CA GLY A 57 -5.83 5.90 17.26
C GLY A 57 -5.27 4.51 16.97
N ASN A 58 -5.90 3.43 17.41
CA ASN A 58 -5.44 2.09 17.04
C ASN A 58 -5.72 1.88 15.56
N SER A 59 -4.70 1.57 14.78
CA SER A 59 -4.83 1.43 13.32
C SER A 59 -4.04 0.24 12.81
N LEU A 60 -4.53 -0.41 11.75
CA LEU A 60 -3.90 -1.62 11.23
C LEU A 60 -3.96 -1.67 9.70
N LEU A 61 -2.77 -1.77 9.08
CA LEU A 61 -2.58 -1.95 7.64
C LEU A 61 -1.75 -3.21 7.39
N ASN A 62 -2.07 -3.97 6.34
CA ASN A 62 -1.39 -5.23 6.00
C ASN A 62 -0.95 -5.31 4.53
N ALA A 63 0.19 -5.94 4.30
CA ALA A 63 0.70 -6.35 3.00
C ALA A 63 0.98 -7.86 3.02
N THR A 64 0.15 -8.64 2.33
CA THR A 64 0.31 -10.10 2.16
C THR A 64 1.70 -10.46 1.64
N LEU A 65 2.33 -11.51 2.16
CA LEU A 65 3.62 -11.98 1.68
C LEU A 65 3.42 -12.91 0.47
N ASN A 66 2.51 -13.87 0.55
CA ASN A 66 2.39 -14.95 -0.43
C ASN A 66 1.02 -15.01 -1.14
N MET A 67 0.77 -14.12 -2.11
CA MET A 67 -0.40 -14.23 -2.99
C MET A 67 0.02 -14.60 -4.43
N LYS A 68 -0.42 -15.75 -4.97
CA LYS A 68 -0.27 -15.99 -6.42
C LYS A 68 -1.39 -15.22 -7.16
N ASP A 69 -1.10 -14.62 -8.30
CA ASP A 69 -2.08 -13.74 -9.00
C ASP A 69 -3.25 -14.53 -9.57
N SER A 70 -2.97 -15.75 -10.05
CA SER A 70 -4.00 -16.74 -10.44
C SER A 70 -4.87 -17.13 -9.26
N ASN A 71 -4.25 -17.31 -8.09
CA ASN A 71 -4.98 -17.59 -6.86
C ASN A 71 -5.82 -16.38 -6.46
N GLU A 72 -5.38 -15.14 -6.63
CA GLU A 72 -6.23 -13.98 -6.32
C GLU A 72 -7.55 -14.03 -7.10
N LYS A 73 -7.57 -14.45 -8.37
CA LYS A 73 -8.83 -14.67 -9.13
C LYS A 73 -9.74 -15.71 -8.49
N SER A 74 -9.22 -16.89 -8.16
CA SER A 74 -10.02 -17.97 -7.53
C SER A 74 -10.42 -17.65 -6.09
N TYR A 75 -9.57 -16.92 -5.36
CA TYR A 75 -9.78 -16.52 -3.98
C TYR A 75 -10.77 -15.37 -3.81
N ILE A 76 -10.95 -14.50 -4.81
CA ILE A 76 -11.91 -13.40 -4.72
C ILE A 76 -13.33 -13.94 -4.42
N ASN A 77 -13.74 -14.99 -5.13
CA ASN A 77 -15.07 -15.57 -4.95
C ASN A 77 -15.20 -16.34 -3.63
N THR A 78 -14.14 -17.04 -3.20
CA THR A 78 -14.18 -17.83 -1.95
C THR A 78 -14.01 -16.97 -0.70
N ARG A 79 -13.21 -15.89 -0.74
CA ARG A 79 -12.94 -15.03 0.42
C ARG A 79 -14.14 -14.21 0.86
N LYS A 80 -15.05 -13.79 -0.04
CA LYS A 80 -16.24 -13.03 0.36
C LYS A 80 -17.11 -13.80 1.36
N HIS A 81 -17.25 -15.10 1.17
CA HIS A 81 -18.04 -15.97 2.05
C HIS A 81 -17.33 -16.25 3.38
N VAL A 82 -16.00 -16.22 3.39
CA VAL A 82 -15.15 -16.54 4.55
C VAL A 82 -14.86 -15.30 5.41
N LEU A 83 -14.47 -14.17 4.81
CA LEU A 83 -14.19 -12.89 5.45
C LEU A 83 -15.47 -12.10 5.76
N LYS A 84 -16.45 -12.77 6.40
CA LYS A 84 -17.55 -12.06 7.06
C LYS A 84 -16.96 -11.13 8.13
N LYS A 85 -17.51 -9.93 8.29
CA LYS A 85 -16.99 -8.93 9.25
C LYS A 85 -16.65 -9.53 10.62
N LYS A 86 -17.57 -10.33 11.19
CA LYS A 86 -17.40 -10.99 12.51
C LYS A 86 -16.20 -11.96 12.60
N LYS A 87 -15.70 -12.50 11.49
CA LYS A 87 -14.57 -13.44 11.44
C LYS A 87 -13.25 -12.77 11.02
N ASN A 88 -13.27 -11.49 10.65
CA ASN A 88 -12.10 -10.79 10.16
C ASN A 88 -11.21 -10.33 11.34
N LYS A 89 -9.95 -10.80 11.38
CA LYS A 89 -8.99 -10.46 12.44
C LYS A 89 -8.73 -8.96 12.58
N ILE A 90 -8.57 -8.24 11.47
CA ILE A 90 -8.33 -6.79 11.51
C ILE A 90 -9.55 -6.08 12.11
N PHE A 91 -10.75 -6.41 11.64
CA PHE A 91 -11.98 -5.83 12.15
C PHE A 91 -12.17 -6.10 13.64
N ASN A 92 -11.95 -7.33 14.09
CA ASN A 92 -12.09 -7.66 15.51
C ASN A 92 -11.00 -7.00 16.37
N ALA A 93 -9.76 -6.90 15.88
CA ALA A 93 -8.71 -6.13 16.55
C ALA A 93 -9.09 -4.66 16.73
N LEU A 94 -9.69 -4.01 15.73
CA LEU A 94 -10.08 -2.60 15.81
C LEU A 94 -11.18 -2.31 16.85
N LYS A 95 -11.92 -3.32 17.32
CA LYS A 95 -12.92 -3.17 18.39
C LYS A 95 -12.32 -3.06 19.78
N HIS A 96 -11.03 -3.35 19.92
CA HIS A 96 -10.34 -3.35 21.19
C HIS A 96 -9.42 -2.12 21.31
N ASN A 97 -9.16 -1.73 22.55
CA ASN A 97 -8.29 -0.59 22.90
C ASN A 97 -7.08 -1.00 23.77
N THR A 98 -6.94 -2.28 24.10
CA THR A 98 -5.80 -2.78 24.87
C THR A 98 -4.85 -3.57 24.00
N LYS A 99 -3.55 -3.36 24.21
CA LYS A 99 -2.47 -4.12 23.56
C LYS A 99 -2.72 -5.63 23.67
N LYS A 100 -3.03 -6.13 24.87
CA LYS A 100 -3.28 -7.56 25.13
C LYS A 100 -4.39 -8.13 24.23
N ASN A 101 -5.55 -7.48 24.18
CA ASN A 101 -6.70 -8.00 23.41
C ASN A 101 -6.45 -7.90 21.91
N ILE A 102 -5.83 -6.82 21.44
CA ILE A 102 -5.49 -6.65 20.02
C ILE A 102 -4.49 -7.73 19.59
N PHE A 103 -3.39 -7.90 20.32
CA PHE A 103 -2.39 -8.91 19.99
C PHE A 103 -2.98 -10.31 20.06
N SER A 104 -3.73 -10.65 21.10
CA SER A 104 -4.39 -11.96 21.20
C SER A 104 -5.32 -12.21 20.01
N ASN A 105 -6.11 -11.21 19.57
CA ASN A 105 -6.97 -11.36 18.40
C ASN A 105 -6.17 -11.66 17.11
N LEU A 106 -5.04 -10.96 16.93
CA LEU A 106 -4.21 -11.10 15.74
C LEU A 106 -3.41 -12.41 15.74
N THR A 107 -2.90 -12.85 16.89
CA THR A 107 -1.98 -13.99 16.99
C THR A 107 -2.66 -15.32 17.28
N ASN A 108 -3.89 -15.33 17.82
CA ASN A 108 -4.60 -16.58 18.05
C ASN A 108 -4.80 -17.35 16.73
N LYS A 109 -4.51 -18.65 16.75
CA LYS A 109 -4.72 -19.52 15.60
C LYS A 109 -6.19 -19.49 15.19
N SER A 110 -6.45 -19.25 13.91
CA SER A 110 -7.81 -19.31 13.38
C SER A 110 -8.26 -20.75 13.25
N SER A 111 -9.55 -20.99 13.48
CA SER A 111 -10.18 -22.30 13.21
C SER A 111 -10.23 -22.64 11.71
N ASP A 112 -10.06 -21.64 10.84
CA ASP A 112 -9.95 -21.77 9.39
C ASP A 112 -8.70 -21.00 8.93
N GLU A 113 -7.75 -21.69 8.29
CA GLU A 113 -6.51 -21.10 7.78
C GLU A 113 -6.77 -19.94 6.80
N LYS A 114 -7.92 -19.93 6.11
CA LYS A 114 -8.32 -18.83 5.22
C LYS A 114 -8.58 -17.52 5.97
N LEU A 115 -8.73 -17.56 7.30
CA LEU A 115 -8.88 -16.41 8.19
C LEU A 115 -7.56 -15.96 8.81
N THR A 116 -6.47 -16.70 8.61
CA THR A 116 -5.13 -16.29 9.07
C THR A 116 -4.74 -14.96 8.40
N LEU A 117 -4.35 -13.99 9.22
CA LEU A 117 -3.81 -12.72 8.75
C LEU A 117 -2.33 -12.93 8.38
N GLU A 118 -2.09 -13.43 7.19
CA GLU A 118 -0.75 -13.61 6.63
C GLU A 118 -0.20 -12.27 6.13
N GLY A 119 1.11 -12.09 6.31
CA GLY A 119 1.87 -11.02 5.71
C GLY A 119 2.57 -10.08 6.69
N ASN A 120 2.99 -8.94 6.18
CA ASN A 120 3.49 -7.81 6.97
C ASN A 120 2.32 -6.96 7.44
N SER A 121 2.13 -6.80 8.75
CA SER A 121 1.12 -5.91 9.34
C SER A 121 1.79 -4.79 10.13
N LEU A 122 1.42 -3.54 9.85
CA LEU A 122 1.75 -2.38 10.68
C LEU A 122 0.57 -2.03 11.54
N LEU A 123 0.85 -1.80 12.81
CA LEU A 123 -0.14 -1.62 13.85
C LEU A 123 0.28 -0.46 14.75
N HIS A 124 -0.53 0.57 14.88
CA HIS A 124 -0.39 1.55 15.96
C HIS A 124 -1.31 1.16 17.12
N ILE A 125 -0.77 1.07 18.33
CA ILE A 125 -1.54 0.86 19.56
C ILE A 125 -0.99 1.75 20.67
N ASN A 126 -1.86 2.52 21.32
CA ASN A 126 -1.54 3.29 22.53
C ASN A 126 -0.23 4.10 22.41
N GLY A 127 -0.04 4.79 21.27
CA GLY A 127 1.14 5.62 21.01
C GLY A 127 2.37 4.88 20.48
N GLU A 128 2.34 3.55 20.42
CA GLU A 128 3.43 2.71 19.90
C GLU A 128 3.10 2.10 18.54
N VAL A 129 4.14 1.81 17.75
CA VAL A 129 3.98 1.13 16.47
C VAL A 129 4.65 -0.24 16.52
N TYR A 130 3.96 -1.23 15.96
CA TYR A 130 4.40 -2.60 15.87
C TYR A 130 4.37 -3.09 14.43
N HIS A 131 5.36 -3.88 14.06
CA HIS A 131 5.37 -4.70 12.86
C HIS A 131 5.19 -6.15 13.28
N ILE A 132 4.16 -6.78 12.73
CA ILE A 132 3.91 -8.22 12.84
C ILE A 132 4.15 -8.82 11.47
N GLU A 133 5.14 -9.68 11.34
CA GLU A 133 5.29 -10.57 10.22
C GLU A 133 4.67 -11.92 10.59
N ASN A 134 3.78 -12.44 9.74
CA ASN A 134 3.10 -13.70 9.98
C ASN A 134 3.02 -14.55 8.71
N ASP A 135 3.21 -15.86 8.83
CA ASP A 135 2.97 -16.81 7.74
C ASP A 135 1.57 -17.44 7.83
N ILE A 136 1.26 -18.35 6.90
CA ILE A 136 -0.03 -19.06 6.88
C ILE A 136 -0.18 -20.05 8.05
N ASN A 137 0.94 -20.50 8.62
CA ASN A 137 1.01 -21.46 9.72
C ASN A 137 0.95 -20.80 11.11
N ASN A 138 0.80 -19.46 11.16
CA ASN A 138 0.85 -18.65 12.37
C ASN A 138 2.23 -18.62 13.05
N ASN A 139 3.32 -18.63 12.26
CA ASN A 139 4.66 -18.31 12.75
C ASN A 139 4.86 -16.79 12.73
N PHE A 140 4.98 -16.18 13.91
CA PHE A 140 5.05 -14.74 14.07
C PHE A 140 6.47 -14.23 14.31
N ASN A 141 6.79 -13.07 13.73
CA ASN A 141 7.85 -12.18 14.22
C ASN A 141 7.21 -10.83 14.57
N ILE A 142 7.28 -10.43 15.84
CA ILE A 142 6.67 -9.19 16.34
C ILE A 142 7.77 -8.25 16.79
N ARG A 143 7.78 -7.03 16.27
CA ARG A 143 8.75 -6.00 16.65
C ARG A 143 8.09 -4.68 16.94
N ASN A 144 8.59 -3.99 17.95
CA ASN A 144 8.27 -2.59 18.17
C ASN A 144 9.11 -1.73 17.20
N VAL A 145 8.47 -0.78 16.54
CA VAL A 145 9.03 0.05 15.48
C VAL A 145 9.14 1.48 15.99
N LYS A 146 10.37 1.99 16.13
CA LYS A 146 10.65 3.36 16.60
C LYS A 146 11.01 4.34 15.48
N LYS A 147 11.40 3.83 14.31
CA LYS A 147 11.82 4.63 13.14
C LYS A 147 10.90 4.34 11.95
N PRO A 148 10.84 5.24 10.96
CA PRO A 148 10.07 4.97 9.76
C PRO A 148 10.46 3.63 9.12
N ILE A 149 9.46 2.89 8.64
CA ILE A 149 9.64 1.58 8.02
C ILE A 149 8.72 1.43 6.82
N VAL A 150 9.25 0.86 5.74
CA VAL A 150 8.49 0.49 4.55
C VAL A 150 8.47 -1.03 4.45
N LEU A 151 7.30 -1.59 4.25
CA LEU A 151 7.13 -3.03 4.07
C LEU A 151 6.34 -3.30 2.80
N THR A 152 6.68 -4.41 2.15
CA THR A 152 6.03 -4.81 0.90
C THR A 152 5.59 -6.27 1.00
N ASN A 153 5.76 -7.04 -0.06
CA ASN A 153 5.26 -8.41 -0.17
C ASN A 153 6.41 -9.42 -0.05
N HIS A 154 7.46 -9.07 0.68
CA HIS A 154 8.54 -9.96 1.07
C HIS A 154 8.87 -9.76 2.54
N SER A 155 9.40 -10.81 3.16
CA SER A 155 9.72 -10.83 4.57
C SER A 155 11.03 -10.09 4.84
N ASN A 156 11.09 -9.45 6.02
CA ASN A 156 12.32 -8.87 6.55
C ASN A 156 12.99 -9.81 7.57
N TYR A 157 12.25 -10.75 8.17
CA TYR A 157 12.74 -11.53 9.32
C TYR A 157 12.69 -13.05 9.10
N ILE A 158 11.59 -13.61 8.59
CA ILE A 158 11.44 -15.03 8.29
C ILE A 158 11.94 -15.32 6.85
N ARG A 159 13.23 -15.68 6.77
CA ARG A 159 14.12 -15.70 5.59
C ARG A 159 13.71 -16.54 4.36
N HIS A 160 12.55 -16.33 3.74
CA HIS A 160 12.15 -16.97 2.46
C HIS A 160 10.70 -16.60 2.13
N LEU A 161 9.96 -16.09 3.11
CA LEU A 161 8.56 -15.76 2.93
C LEU A 161 8.36 -14.59 1.97
N GLY A 162 7.31 -14.72 1.18
CA GLY A 162 6.90 -13.73 0.20
C GLY A 162 7.71 -13.79 -1.08
N TYR A 163 7.63 -12.72 -1.87
CA TYR A 163 8.32 -12.67 -3.15
C TYR A 163 9.79 -12.33 -2.95
N THR A 164 10.66 -13.33 -3.09
CA THR A 164 12.11 -13.19 -2.89
C THR A 164 12.92 -13.33 -4.18
N THR A 165 12.32 -13.89 -5.25
CA THR A 165 12.99 -14.15 -6.53
C THR A 165 12.15 -13.73 -7.74
N GLY A 166 12.80 -13.69 -8.91
CA GLY A 166 12.16 -13.36 -10.19
C GLY A 166 11.56 -11.95 -10.22
N LYS A 167 10.64 -11.75 -11.17
CA LYS A 167 9.97 -10.45 -11.35
C LYS A 167 9.23 -9.97 -10.10
N LYS A 168 8.57 -10.87 -9.37
CA LYS A 168 7.80 -10.50 -8.17
C LYS A 168 8.72 -10.10 -7.02
N GLY A 169 9.82 -10.82 -6.82
CA GLY A 169 10.82 -10.45 -5.83
C GLY A 169 11.46 -9.11 -6.14
N LEU A 170 11.84 -8.90 -7.41
CA LEU A 170 12.33 -7.62 -7.88
C LEU A 170 11.32 -6.48 -7.66
N SER A 171 10.04 -6.68 -7.99
CA SER A 171 8.96 -5.71 -7.75
C SER A 171 8.83 -5.38 -6.27
N SER A 172 8.78 -6.39 -5.40
CA SER A 172 8.69 -6.22 -3.94
C SER A 172 9.84 -5.38 -3.41
N TYR A 173 11.07 -5.75 -3.78
CA TYR A 173 12.29 -5.06 -3.37
C TYR A 173 12.39 -3.62 -3.90
N LEU A 174 12.16 -3.42 -5.21
CA LEU A 174 12.25 -2.08 -5.82
C LEU A 174 11.23 -1.12 -5.22
N ARG A 175 9.99 -1.58 -5.01
CA ARG A 175 8.94 -0.75 -4.40
C ARG A 175 9.33 -0.30 -3.01
N GLN A 176 9.86 -1.21 -2.20
CA GLN A 176 10.36 -0.87 -0.87
C GLN A 176 11.50 0.15 -0.95
N LYS A 177 12.52 -0.12 -1.78
CA LYS A 177 13.71 0.74 -1.87
C LYS A 177 13.43 2.13 -2.41
N LEU A 178 12.53 2.25 -3.41
CA LEU A 178 12.13 3.54 -3.95
C LEU A 178 11.46 4.40 -2.87
N VAL A 179 10.52 3.82 -2.13
CA VAL A 179 9.81 4.53 -1.06
C VAL A 179 10.75 4.88 0.09
N GLU A 180 11.62 3.95 0.53
CA GLU A 180 12.64 4.22 1.56
C GLU A 180 13.57 5.36 1.15
N THR A 181 14.07 5.34 -0.09
CA THR A 181 14.99 6.37 -0.60
C THR A 181 14.32 7.73 -0.67
N ASN A 182 13.09 7.80 -1.18
CA ASN A 182 12.36 9.07 -1.24
C ASN A 182 12.02 9.58 0.16
N LEU A 183 11.64 8.69 1.08
CA LEU A 183 11.34 9.06 2.46
C LEU A 183 12.57 9.64 3.18
N GLN A 184 13.77 9.09 2.93
CA GLN A 184 15.02 9.63 3.48
C GLN A 184 15.38 11.01 2.91
N LYS A 185 15.08 11.24 1.63
CA LYS A 185 15.30 12.54 0.98
C LYS A 185 14.24 13.57 1.33
N TYR A 186 13.08 13.12 1.81
CA TYR A 186 11.95 13.97 2.11
C TYR A 186 12.29 14.88 3.28
N ASN A 187 12.59 16.14 2.95
CA ASN A 187 12.98 17.11 3.96
C ASN A 187 11.73 17.54 4.73
N ILE A 188 11.70 17.24 6.02
CA ILE A 188 10.53 17.46 6.88
C ILE A 188 10.27 18.96 7.10
N LYS A 189 11.30 19.81 6.97
CA LYS A 189 11.27 21.23 7.36
C LYS A 189 10.50 22.18 6.43
N ASP A 190 10.29 21.83 5.16
CA ASP A 190 9.69 22.74 4.16
C ASP A 190 8.19 22.51 3.92
N ASN A 191 7.56 21.60 4.67
CA ASN A 191 6.19 21.19 4.39
C ASN A 191 5.18 21.98 5.21
N ASN A 192 4.26 22.65 4.52
CA ASN A 192 3.04 23.17 5.10
C ASN A 192 2.20 22.01 5.66
N ASN A 193 1.84 22.07 6.94
CA ASN A 193 1.04 21.03 7.61
C ASN A 193 -0.28 20.69 6.88
N ASN A 194 -0.79 21.64 6.07
CA ASN A 194 -2.04 21.47 5.33
C ASN A 194 -1.92 20.55 4.10
N GLN A 195 -0.71 20.24 3.62
CA GLN A 195 -0.49 19.44 2.39
C GLN A 195 0.21 18.10 2.63
N ILE A 196 0.61 17.82 3.87
CA ILE A 196 1.42 16.65 4.25
C ILE A 196 0.89 15.31 3.71
N TYR A 197 -0.42 15.10 3.63
CA TYR A 197 -0.97 13.85 3.10
C TYR A 197 -0.82 13.74 1.59
N ASP A 198 -1.06 14.83 0.87
CA ASP A 198 -0.95 14.84 -0.59
C ASP A 198 0.52 14.74 -0.99
N ASP A 199 1.43 15.38 -0.24
CA ASP A 199 2.87 15.23 -0.46
C ASP A 199 3.37 13.81 -0.15
N LEU A 200 2.91 13.20 0.95
CA LEU A 200 3.23 11.81 1.26
C LEU A 200 2.73 10.87 0.15
N MET A 201 1.51 11.09 -0.36
CA MET A 201 1.02 10.30 -1.48
C MET A 201 1.86 10.57 -2.74
N ASN A 202 2.03 11.81 -3.15
CA ASN A 202 2.57 12.17 -4.46
C ASN A 202 4.09 11.99 -4.57
N ASN A 203 4.83 12.27 -3.50
CA ASN A 203 6.29 12.29 -3.51
C ASN A 203 6.89 11.00 -2.92
N ILE A 204 6.15 10.27 -2.06
CA ILE A 204 6.67 9.08 -1.38
C ILE A 204 6.01 7.79 -1.89
N LEU A 205 4.67 7.74 -2.02
CA LEU A 205 3.98 6.52 -2.43
C LEU A 205 3.67 6.44 -3.94
N ASN A 206 3.64 7.56 -4.65
CA ASN A 206 3.31 7.66 -6.08
C ASN A 206 4.55 7.88 -6.96
N ILE A 207 5.65 7.24 -6.59
CA ILE A 207 6.91 7.37 -7.30
C ILE A 207 6.79 6.78 -8.71
N TYR A 208 7.23 7.57 -9.70
CA TYR A 208 7.37 7.11 -11.08
C TYR A 208 8.80 7.27 -11.59
N SER A 209 9.40 6.13 -11.91
CA SER A 209 10.74 6.01 -12.47
C SER A 209 10.66 5.61 -13.95
N PRO A 210 10.84 6.53 -14.92
CA PRO A 210 10.49 6.30 -16.33
C PRO A 210 11.33 5.22 -17.02
N ASN A 211 12.48 4.85 -16.45
CA ASN A 211 13.36 3.82 -16.98
C ASN A 211 13.19 2.43 -16.33
N ILE A 212 12.10 2.24 -15.57
CA ILE A 212 11.72 0.96 -14.96
C ILE A 212 10.36 0.53 -15.50
N ASP A 213 10.16 -0.78 -15.70
CA ASP A 213 8.85 -1.36 -16.00
C ASP A 213 7.78 -0.83 -15.03
N PRO A 214 6.68 -0.22 -15.52
CA PRO A 214 5.65 0.38 -14.67
C PRO A 214 5.01 -0.59 -13.67
N ARG A 215 5.11 -1.91 -13.90
CA ARG A 215 4.63 -2.96 -12.99
C ARG A 215 5.52 -3.16 -11.76
N LEU A 216 6.70 -2.54 -11.73
CA LEU A 216 7.66 -2.60 -10.62
C LEU A 216 7.64 -1.33 -9.73
N GLN A 217 6.77 -0.36 -10.04
CA GLN A 217 6.67 0.93 -9.34
C GLN A 217 5.81 0.82 -8.06
N PRO A 218 6.06 1.66 -7.03
CA PRO A 218 5.25 1.67 -5.81
C PRO A 218 3.77 1.95 -6.05
N TYR A 219 3.46 2.94 -6.89
CA TYR A 219 2.13 3.15 -7.45
C TYR A 219 2.08 2.53 -8.84
N ARG A 220 1.11 1.66 -9.07
CA ARG A 220 0.97 0.92 -10.32
C ARG A 220 -0.22 1.46 -11.11
N ASP A 221 0.08 2.22 -12.14
CA ASP A 221 -0.91 2.79 -13.05
C ASP A 221 -1.26 1.78 -14.17
N GLU A 222 -2.53 1.37 -14.23
CA GLU A 222 -3.02 0.42 -15.24
C GLU A 222 -2.87 0.96 -16.68
N LYS A 223 -3.20 2.24 -16.90
CA LYS A 223 -3.12 2.89 -18.22
C LYS A 223 -1.67 2.96 -18.69
N LEU A 224 -0.75 3.31 -17.80
CA LEU A 224 0.66 3.35 -18.11
C LEU A 224 1.19 1.95 -18.48
N VAL A 225 0.77 0.90 -17.76
CA VAL A 225 1.14 -0.48 -18.10
C VAL A 225 0.62 -0.87 -19.49
N LYS A 226 -0.67 -0.63 -19.77
CA LYS A 226 -1.29 -0.91 -21.08
C LYS A 226 -0.61 -0.15 -22.21
N LYS A 227 -0.31 1.13 -22.02
CA LYS A 227 0.42 1.97 -22.98
C LYS A 227 1.85 1.48 -23.23
N THR A 228 2.51 0.97 -22.19
CA THR A 228 3.91 0.50 -22.26
C THR A 228 4.02 -0.86 -22.95
N PHE A 229 3.00 -1.70 -22.79
CA PHE A 229 2.97 -3.05 -23.33
C PHE A 229 1.63 -3.28 -24.07
N PRO A 230 1.45 -2.68 -25.25
CA PRO A 230 0.18 -2.76 -26.00
C PRO A 230 -0.16 -4.20 -26.41
N ASP A 231 0.86 -5.04 -26.62
CA ASP A 231 0.70 -6.45 -27.02
C ASP A 231 0.50 -7.41 -25.84
N LEU A 232 0.26 -6.88 -24.62
CA LEU A 232 -0.17 -7.73 -23.50
C LEU A 232 -1.47 -8.42 -23.87
N LYS A 233 -1.40 -9.74 -24.09
CA LYS A 233 -2.58 -10.58 -24.33
C LYS A 233 -3.67 -10.28 -23.31
N LYS A 234 -4.94 -10.24 -23.74
CA LYS A 234 -6.10 -9.87 -22.91
C LYS A 234 -6.25 -10.71 -21.63
N ASP A 235 -5.72 -11.93 -21.60
CA ASP A 235 -5.76 -12.86 -20.47
C ASP A 235 -4.68 -12.60 -19.41
N LYS A 236 -3.65 -11.79 -19.72
CA LYS A 236 -2.58 -11.44 -18.79
C LYS A 236 -3.11 -10.59 -17.65
N ILE A 237 -2.77 -10.98 -16.42
CA ILE A 237 -3.17 -10.27 -15.21
C ILE A 237 -2.32 -9.00 -15.06
N ILE A 238 -3.00 -7.85 -15.03
CA ILE A 238 -2.40 -6.57 -14.67
C ILE A 238 -2.78 -6.27 -13.22
N ILE A 239 -1.77 -5.95 -12.40
CA ILE A 239 -1.95 -5.49 -11.03
C ILE A 239 -1.72 -3.99 -11.01
N TYR A 240 -2.66 -3.25 -10.44
CA TYR A 240 -2.62 -1.79 -10.35
C TYR A 240 -3.08 -1.31 -8.98
N THR A 241 -2.68 -0.09 -8.62
CA THR A 241 -3.07 0.54 -7.36
C THR A 241 -4.51 1.04 -7.48
N THR A 242 -5.37 0.52 -6.62
CA THR A 242 -6.83 0.78 -6.64
C THR A 242 -7.30 1.80 -5.63
N GLY A 243 -6.47 2.04 -4.62
CA GLY A 243 -6.69 3.06 -3.61
C GLY A 243 -5.51 3.15 -2.66
N GLN A 244 -5.46 4.24 -1.92
CA GLN A 244 -4.44 4.51 -0.93
C GLN A 244 -5.10 4.82 0.41
N ILE A 245 -4.63 4.20 1.47
CA ILE A 245 -5.14 4.41 2.83
C ILE A 245 -4.08 5.19 3.59
N LEU A 246 -4.50 6.17 4.37
CA LEU A 246 -3.64 6.89 5.31
C LEU A 246 -4.39 7.02 6.64
N CYS A 247 -3.75 6.61 7.72
CA CYS A 247 -4.21 6.80 9.09
C CYS A 247 -3.21 7.74 9.78
N ASN A 248 -3.59 9.00 10.00
CA ASN A 248 -2.88 9.88 10.91
C ASN A 248 -3.41 9.59 12.32
N VAL A 249 -2.63 8.82 13.06
CA VAL A 249 -3.02 8.35 14.39
C VAL A 249 -2.80 9.39 15.48
N THR A 250 -2.03 10.44 15.20
CA THR A 250 -1.87 11.60 16.10
C THR A 250 -3.14 12.44 16.11
N ASP A 251 -3.62 12.83 14.93
CA ASP A 251 -4.76 13.75 14.78
C ASP A 251 -6.11 13.02 14.61
N LYS A 252 -6.11 11.68 14.69
CA LYS A 252 -7.28 10.81 14.48
C LYS A 252 -7.97 11.07 13.14
N GLU A 253 -7.18 11.01 12.06
CA GLU A 253 -7.69 11.22 10.72
C GLU A 253 -7.51 9.98 9.85
N PHE A 254 -8.60 9.54 9.24
CA PHE A 254 -8.62 8.47 8.26
C PHE A 254 -8.83 9.07 6.87
N VAL A 255 -7.85 8.88 6.00
CA VAL A 255 -7.87 9.41 4.64
C VAL A 255 -7.86 8.27 3.64
N TYR A 256 -8.82 8.28 2.71
CA TYR A 256 -8.88 7.34 1.61
C TYR A 256 -8.79 8.05 0.27
N TYR A 257 -7.74 7.74 -0.48
CA TYR A 257 -7.58 8.18 -1.86
C TYR A 257 -8.04 7.06 -2.79
N TYR A 258 -8.88 7.40 -3.76
CA TYR A 258 -9.19 6.48 -4.86
C TYR A 258 -8.85 7.13 -6.20
N ASP A 259 -8.36 6.30 -7.13
CA ASP A 259 -8.15 6.73 -8.50
C ASP A 259 -9.43 6.45 -9.28
N LYS A 260 -10.01 7.49 -9.90
CA LYS A 260 -11.25 7.37 -10.69
C LYS A 260 -11.13 6.39 -11.85
N HIS A 261 -9.91 6.09 -12.29
CA HIS A 261 -9.66 5.14 -13.39
C HIS A 261 -9.43 3.70 -12.91
N ASN A 262 -9.10 3.50 -11.63
CA ASN A 262 -8.74 2.18 -11.09
C ASN A 262 -9.73 1.67 -10.02
N SER A 263 -10.81 2.41 -9.74
CA SER A 263 -11.87 2.04 -8.80
C SER A 263 -13.25 2.22 -9.44
N ASN A 264 -14.16 1.26 -9.22
CA ASN A 264 -15.51 1.31 -9.81
C ASN A 264 -16.45 2.23 -9.04
N LYS A 265 -16.41 2.14 -7.71
CA LYS A 265 -17.28 2.92 -6.82
C LYS A 265 -16.69 2.98 -5.43
N VAL A 266 -16.64 4.19 -4.87
CA VAL A 266 -16.32 4.43 -3.47
C VAL A 266 -17.52 5.09 -2.81
N LYS A 267 -18.02 4.50 -1.73
CA LYS A 267 -19.18 5.01 -0.99
C LYS A 267 -18.79 5.25 0.46
N TYR A 268 -19.08 6.44 0.98
CA TYR A 268 -19.06 6.68 2.41
C TYR A 268 -20.37 6.17 3.05
N VAL A 269 -20.26 5.45 4.16
CA VAL A 269 -21.40 4.91 4.91
C VAL A 269 -21.24 5.34 6.36
N ASN A 270 -21.89 6.45 6.70
CA ASN A 270 -22.01 6.91 8.08
C ASN A 270 -23.12 6.13 8.79
N LYS A 271 -22.80 5.49 9.91
CA LYS A 271 -23.75 4.82 10.79
C LYS A 271 -23.64 5.30 12.23
N LEU A 272 -22.95 6.41 12.45
CA LEU A 272 -22.93 7.05 13.76
C LEU A 272 -24.32 7.60 14.08
N PRO A 273 -24.77 7.57 15.35
CA PRO A 273 -25.98 8.26 15.77
C PRO A 273 -25.92 9.74 15.37
N SER A 274 -27.06 10.33 14.99
CA SER A 274 -27.11 11.75 14.59
C SER A 274 -26.66 12.71 15.68
N THR A 275 -26.80 12.31 16.95
CA THR A 275 -26.37 13.07 18.14
C THR A 275 -24.90 12.85 18.51
N TYR A 276 -24.22 11.88 17.89
CA TYR A 276 -22.84 11.56 18.21
C TYR A 276 -21.87 12.49 17.49
N LEU A 277 -20.99 13.16 18.24
CA LEU A 277 -19.90 13.93 17.68
C LEU A 277 -18.73 13.01 17.31
N PRO A 278 -18.38 12.85 16.01
CA PRO A 278 -17.29 11.96 15.61
C PRO A 278 -15.93 12.42 16.16
N LYS A 279 -15.17 11.48 16.71
CA LYS A 279 -13.79 11.68 17.18
C LYS A 279 -12.77 11.39 16.09
N ILE A 280 -13.17 10.70 15.01
CA ILE A 280 -12.32 10.42 13.85
C ILE A 280 -12.74 11.29 12.68
N ARG A 281 -11.81 12.08 12.15
CA ARG A 281 -12.04 12.83 10.91
C ARG A 281 -11.87 11.91 9.71
N VAL A 282 -12.92 11.75 8.91
CA VAL A 282 -12.88 10.94 7.68
C VAL A 282 -12.75 11.84 6.46
N ILE A 283 -11.70 11.62 5.66
CA ILE A 283 -11.43 12.35 4.43
C ILE A 283 -11.41 11.36 3.27
N ILE A 284 -12.19 11.63 2.23
CA ILE A 284 -12.21 10.80 1.02
C ILE A 284 -11.87 11.70 -0.15
N LYS A 285 -10.82 11.33 -0.90
CA LYS A 285 -10.32 12.10 -2.04
C LYS A 285 -10.39 11.25 -3.31
N GLU A 286 -11.18 11.71 -4.27
CA GLU A 286 -11.03 11.25 -5.65
C GLU A 286 -9.77 11.86 -6.24
N THR A 287 -9.01 11.07 -6.99
CA THR A 287 -7.80 11.54 -7.65
C THR A 287 -7.73 11.05 -9.09
N GLU A 288 -7.10 11.85 -9.94
CA GLU A 288 -6.57 11.42 -11.22
C GLU A 288 -5.05 11.46 -11.14
N LYS A 289 -4.40 10.30 -11.21
CA LYS A 289 -2.95 10.23 -11.03
C LYS A 289 -2.24 10.49 -12.36
N ASN A 290 -1.75 11.72 -12.51
CA ASN A 290 -0.83 12.10 -13.57
C ASN A 290 0.61 12.02 -13.05
N LEU A 291 1.17 10.81 -13.09
CA LEU A 291 2.51 10.55 -12.54
C LEU A 291 3.59 11.33 -13.29
N GLN A 292 4.28 12.21 -12.58
CA GLN A 292 5.44 12.92 -13.11
C GLN A 292 6.71 12.09 -12.94
N PRO A 293 7.64 12.10 -13.91
CA PRO A 293 8.93 11.42 -13.76
C PRO A 293 9.72 12.02 -12.59
N GLN A 294 10.06 11.22 -11.58
CA GLN A 294 10.71 11.71 -10.35
C GLN A 294 12.03 10.99 -10.01
N ASN A 295 12.29 9.78 -10.52
CA ASN A 295 13.44 8.98 -10.10
C ASN A 295 14.04 8.14 -11.23
N VAL A 296 15.14 8.58 -11.84
CA VAL A 296 15.87 7.75 -12.82
C VAL A 296 16.92 6.93 -12.10
N ILE A 297 16.76 5.60 -12.05
CA ILE A 297 17.79 4.72 -11.46
C ILE A 297 18.91 4.50 -12.49
N PRO A 298 20.20 4.70 -12.16
CA PRO A 298 21.30 4.44 -13.08
C PRO A 298 21.25 3.03 -13.70
N GLU A 299 21.50 2.93 -15.00
CA GLU A 299 21.36 1.66 -15.76
C GLU A 299 22.24 0.54 -15.18
N ARG A 300 23.47 0.87 -14.74
CA ARG A 300 24.37 -0.08 -14.08
C ARG A 300 23.77 -0.66 -12.79
N GLN A 301 23.04 0.15 -12.01
CA GLN A 301 22.38 -0.32 -10.80
C GLN A 301 21.18 -1.20 -11.15
N LEU A 302 20.37 -0.82 -12.14
CA LEU A 302 19.26 -1.65 -12.61
C LEU A 302 19.73 -3.02 -13.11
N LYS A 303 20.79 -3.06 -13.93
CA LYS A 303 21.36 -4.33 -14.41
C LYS A 303 21.79 -5.26 -13.26
N LYS A 304 22.45 -4.71 -12.23
CA LYS A 304 22.81 -5.49 -11.03
C LYS A 304 21.57 -6.04 -10.32
N LEU A 305 20.52 -5.25 -10.18
CA LEU A 305 19.26 -5.69 -9.55
C LEU A 305 18.56 -6.76 -10.39
N TYR A 306 18.49 -6.60 -11.71
CA TYR A 306 17.88 -7.58 -12.60
C TYR A 306 18.61 -8.92 -12.54
N HIS A 307 19.95 -8.89 -12.57
CA HIS A 307 20.77 -10.08 -12.38
C HIS A 307 20.54 -10.74 -11.02
N LYS A 308 20.57 -9.97 -9.92
CA LYS A 308 20.33 -10.46 -8.55
C LYS A 308 19.01 -11.22 -8.42
N PHE A 309 17.96 -10.72 -9.08
CA PHE A 309 16.63 -11.33 -9.01
C PHE A 309 16.33 -12.32 -10.14
N LYS A 310 17.32 -12.66 -11.00
CA LYS A 310 17.14 -13.52 -12.18
C LYS A 310 15.98 -13.04 -13.07
N PHE A 311 15.86 -11.73 -13.24
CA PHE A 311 14.82 -11.10 -14.05
C PHE A 311 15.41 -10.68 -15.39
N ASP A 312 14.90 -11.28 -16.46
CA ASP A 312 15.21 -10.84 -17.81
C ASP A 312 14.32 -9.64 -18.19
N ASN A 313 14.95 -8.50 -18.45
CA ASN A 313 14.25 -7.26 -18.67
C ASN A 313 14.10 -6.96 -20.16
N ASN A 314 12.91 -7.27 -20.71
CA ASN A 314 12.53 -6.88 -22.07
C ASN A 314 12.04 -5.42 -22.18
N PHE A 315 11.99 -4.66 -21.07
CA PHE A 315 11.58 -3.27 -21.10
C PHE A 315 12.73 -2.37 -21.60
N LYS A 316 12.61 -1.88 -22.84
CA LYS A 316 13.49 -0.84 -23.39
C LYS A 316 12.95 0.53 -22.96
N SER A 317 13.65 1.23 -22.06
CA SER A 317 13.32 2.63 -21.79
C SER A 317 13.45 3.40 -23.10
N ARG A 318 12.48 4.29 -23.41
CA ARG A 318 12.60 5.20 -24.56
C ARG A 318 13.84 6.05 -24.32
N LYS A 319 14.97 5.71 -24.96
CA LYS A 319 16.13 6.59 -25.04
C LYS A 319 15.61 7.91 -25.60
N LYS A 320 15.63 8.99 -24.82
CA LYS A 320 15.56 10.33 -25.41
C LYS A 320 16.74 10.38 -26.39
N LYS A 321 16.46 10.38 -27.69
CA LYS A 321 17.44 10.79 -28.69
C LYS A 321 17.83 12.20 -28.26
N HIS A 322 18.98 12.34 -27.59
CA HIS A 322 19.64 13.62 -27.54
C HIS A 322 19.92 13.96 -29.01
N LYS A 323 19.05 14.78 -29.62
CA LYS A 323 19.43 15.53 -30.81
C LYS A 323 20.63 16.35 -30.35
N ARG A 324 21.84 15.86 -30.62
CA ARG A 324 23.02 16.72 -30.66
C ARG A 324 22.63 17.81 -31.65
N SER A 325 22.33 19.01 -31.16
CA SER A 325 22.26 20.19 -32.00
C SER A 325 23.65 20.30 -32.63
N ARG A 326 23.76 19.92 -33.91
CA ARG A 326 24.87 20.37 -34.73
C ARG A 326 24.71 21.88 -34.81
N LEU A 327 25.39 22.59 -33.91
CA LEU A 327 25.73 23.99 -34.10
C LEU A 327 26.59 24.03 -35.35
N THR A 328 25.95 24.30 -36.48
CA THR A 328 26.62 24.74 -37.69
C THR A 328 27.36 26.02 -37.35
N LYS A 329 28.68 25.94 -37.18
CA LYS A 329 29.56 27.10 -37.40
C LYS A 329 29.51 27.40 -38.89
N LYS A 330 28.52 28.18 -39.29
CA LYS A 330 28.54 28.97 -40.53
C LYS A 330 28.13 30.39 -40.19
N ASN A 331 29.07 31.29 -40.41
CA ASN A 331 28.95 32.73 -40.64
C ASN A 331 28.82 33.65 -39.41
N LYS A 332 29.89 34.43 -39.23
CA LYS A 332 30.02 35.87 -38.88
C LYS A 332 31.32 36.01 -38.08
N ARG A 333 32.34 36.79 -38.47
CA ARG A 333 32.54 37.73 -39.58
C ARG A 333 34.05 37.78 -39.83
#